data_AF-A0A3C0GQ74-F1
#
_entry.id   AF-A0A3C0GQ74-F1
#
_cell.length_a   1.000
_cell.length_b   1.000
_cell.length_c   1.000
_cell.angle_alpha   90.00
_cell.angle_beta   90.00
_cell.angle_gamma   90.00
#
_symmetry.space_group_name_H-M   'P 1'
#
loop_
_entity.id
_entity.type
_entity.pdbx_description
1 polymer ?
#
loop_
_entity_poly.entity_id
_entity_poly.type
_entity_poly.pdbx_seq_one_letter_code
_entity_poly.pdbx_strand_id
1 'polypeptide(L)'
;MTRLLFLLALCSLSAVAVAADAPAARDCRNGSFPTEQGDFALARVIGNARLYLLADSDGCPAKGEPACRQRSYVVAGDTLITGHAAGGYRCGFYPNAGGGSAGWVQAQRLQPLPVAAAPTLRDWTGHWSNGDDTLVLGEQDGQLVVTGEAFWPSAKPTPQRPYGPNLGQIDAIARPMGTTVHFKDSDDASCELHAQWLGDYLIVSDNSECGGLNVRFNGVYRRQAHTR
;
A
#
# COMPACT_ATOMS: atom_id res chain seq x y z
N MET A 1 -31.69 21.50 -73.06
CA MET A 1 -31.51 20.19 -72.41
C MET A 1 -30.03 20.00 -72.12
N THR A 2 -29.72 19.29 -71.01
CA THR A 2 -28.41 18.74 -70.61
C THR A 2 -27.63 19.47 -69.49
N ARG A 3 -28.04 19.11 -68.25
CA ARG A 3 -27.24 18.66 -67.08
C ARG A 3 -26.10 19.53 -66.54
N LEU A 4 -26.39 20.16 -65.40
CA LEU A 4 -25.43 20.66 -64.41
C LEU A 4 -24.93 19.47 -63.56
N LEU A 5 -23.63 19.20 -63.56
CA LEU A 5 -22.97 18.19 -62.71
C LEU A 5 -22.42 18.89 -61.45
N PHE A 6 -23.02 18.61 -60.30
CA PHE A 6 -22.47 18.94 -58.99
C PHE A 6 -21.57 17.79 -58.52
N LEU A 7 -20.27 18.04 -58.36
CA LEU A 7 -19.33 17.15 -57.67
C LEU A 7 -19.30 17.49 -56.18
N LEU A 8 -19.93 16.65 -55.36
CA LEU A 8 -19.80 16.66 -53.91
C LEU A 8 -18.64 15.73 -53.51
N ALA A 9 -17.51 16.32 -53.13
CA ALA A 9 -16.39 15.59 -52.53
C ALA A 9 -16.67 15.37 -51.03
N LEU A 10 -17.06 14.15 -50.66
CA LEU A 10 -17.11 13.72 -49.26
C LEU A 10 -15.69 13.38 -48.78
N CYS A 11 -15.11 14.25 -47.95
CA CYS A 11 -13.95 13.90 -47.14
C CYS A 11 -14.40 13.07 -45.93
N SER A 12 -14.26 11.75 -46.02
CA SER A 12 -14.38 10.83 -44.88
C SER A 12 -13.13 10.94 -44.00
N LEU A 13 -13.20 11.74 -42.93
CA LEU A 13 -12.24 11.65 -41.82
C LEU A 13 -12.54 10.37 -41.03
N SER A 14 -11.76 9.32 -41.28
CA SER A 14 -11.72 8.14 -40.42
C SER A 14 -11.06 8.52 -39.10
N ALA A 15 -11.85 8.69 -38.03
CA ALA A 15 -11.33 8.81 -36.68
C ALA A 15 -10.71 7.46 -36.28
N VAL A 16 -9.38 7.39 -36.31
CA VAL A 16 -8.65 6.24 -35.76
C VAL A 16 -8.73 6.36 -34.24
N ALA A 17 -9.64 5.60 -33.62
CA ALA A 17 -9.66 5.44 -32.17
C ALA A 17 -8.40 4.67 -31.77
N VAL A 18 -7.40 5.37 -31.23
CA VAL A 18 -6.27 4.76 -30.57
C VAL A 18 -6.83 4.08 -29.32
N ALA A 19 -6.94 2.75 -29.35
CA ALA A 19 -7.17 1.98 -28.14
C ALA A 19 -5.90 2.14 -27.29
N ALA A 20 -5.95 3.02 -26.29
CA ALA A 20 -4.94 3.03 -25.25
C ALA A 20 -5.04 1.67 -24.54
N ASP A 21 -3.99 0.86 -24.65
CA ASP A 21 -3.86 -0.33 -23.81
C ASP A 21 -4.03 0.14 -22.36
N ALA A 22 -5.07 -0.35 -21.69
CA ALA A 22 -5.19 -0.17 -20.26
C ALA A 22 -3.89 -0.74 -19.65
N PRO A 23 -3.17 0.01 -18.79
CA PRO A 23 -1.96 -0.52 -18.18
C PRO A 23 -2.29 -1.87 -17.56
N ALA A 24 -1.47 -2.89 -17.85
CA ALA A 24 -1.59 -4.19 -17.22
C ALA A 24 -1.79 -3.97 -15.71
N ALA A 25 -2.79 -4.64 -15.13
CA ALA A 25 -3.07 -4.49 -13.72
C ALA A 25 -1.78 -4.75 -12.95
N ARG A 26 -1.31 -3.73 -12.23
CA ARG A 26 -0.14 -3.85 -11.36
C ARG A 26 -0.42 -4.91 -10.29
N ASP A 27 0.61 -5.46 -9.67
CA ASP A 27 0.41 -6.40 -8.57
C ASP A 27 -0.39 -5.72 -7.45
N CYS A 28 -1.27 -6.46 -6.79
CA CYS A 28 -2.01 -6.02 -5.61
C CYS A 28 -2.18 -7.20 -4.66
N ARG A 29 -1.13 -7.46 -3.88
CA ARG A 29 -1.03 -8.59 -2.95
C ARG A 29 -0.28 -8.19 -1.69
N ASN A 30 -0.49 -8.94 -0.60
CA ASN A 30 0.02 -8.59 0.73
C ASN A 30 1.51 -8.20 0.78
N GLY A 31 2.39 -9.09 0.30
CA GLY A 31 3.84 -8.92 0.46
C GLY A 31 4.44 -7.77 -0.35
N SER A 32 3.76 -7.31 -1.40
CA SER A 32 4.23 -6.23 -2.27
C SER A 32 3.47 -4.92 -2.09
N PHE A 33 2.42 -4.90 -1.26
CA PHE A 33 1.60 -3.71 -1.07
C PHE A 33 2.40 -2.48 -0.60
N PRO A 34 3.36 -2.58 0.34
CA PRO A 34 4.13 -1.41 0.77
C PRO A 34 5.15 -0.92 -0.26
N THR A 35 5.59 -1.76 -1.22
CA THR A 35 6.72 -1.47 -2.12
C THR A 35 6.29 -1.17 -3.57
N GLU A 36 5.25 -1.84 -4.06
CA GLU A 36 4.81 -1.77 -5.47
C GLU A 36 3.63 -0.81 -5.68
N GLN A 37 3.17 -0.18 -4.60
CA GLN A 37 2.09 0.80 -4.62
C GLN A 37 2.60 2.21 -4.36
N GLY A 38 1.75 3.18 -4.66
CA GLY A 38 1.96 4.59 -4.36
C GLY A 38 0.61 5.28 -4.26
N ASP A 39 0.64 6.61 -4.08
CA ASP A 39 -0.56 7.42 -3.87
C ASP A 39 -1.41 6.91 -2.70
N PHE A 40 -0.74 6.46 -1.63
CA PHE A 40 -1.42 5.84 -0.52
C PHE A 40 -2.42 6.79 0.13
N ALA A 41 -3.63 6.30 0.35
CA ALA A 41 -4.74 7.05 0.93
C ALA A 41 -5.67 6.14 1.73
N LEU A 42 -6.49 6.72 2.60
CA LEU A 42 -7.53 5.99 3.30
C LEU A 42 -8.87 6.09 2.59
N ALA A 43 -9.64 5.01 2.60
CA ALA A 43 -11.01 5.00 2.14
C ALA A 43 -11.89 4.13 3.02
N ARG A 44 -13.13 4.57 3.21
CA ARG A 44 -14.19 3.79 3.86
C ARG A 44 -14.94 2.98 2.83
N VAL A 45 -15.19 1.72 3.14
CA VAL A 45 -16.03 0.84 2.33
C VAL A 45 -17.49 1.26 2.51
N ILE A 46 -18.21 1.44 1.40
CA ILE A 46 -19.63 1.83 1.38
C ILE A 46 -20.50 0.77 0.70
N GLY A 47 -21.82 0.88 0.84
CA GLY A 47 -22.82 -0.07 0.32
C GLY A 47 -23.31 -1.05 1.39
N ASN A 48 -23.94 -2.15 0.97
CA ASN A 48 -24.57 -3.13 1.88
C ASN A 48 -24.09 -4.58 1.68
N ALA A 49 -23.51 -4.90 0.52
CA ALA A 49 -22.94 -6.22 0.24
C ALA A 49 -21.46 -6.30 0.60
N ARG A 50 -20.98 -7.52 0.92
CA ARG A 50 -19.54 -7.83 1.05
C ARG A 50 -18.79 -7.34 -0.20
N LEU A 51 -17.65 -6.71 0.02
CA LEU A 51 -16.72 -6.31 -1.03
C LEU A 51 -15.53 -7.28 -0.96
N TYR A 52 -15.49 -8.23 -1.89
CA TYR A 52 -14.41 -9.19 -1.94
C TYR A 52 -13.13 -8.53 -2.45
N LEU A 53 -12.00 -8.92 -1.87
CA LEU A 53 -10.68 -8.64 -2.44
C LEU A 53 -10.52 -9.52 -3.67
N LEU A 54 -10.12 -8.93 -4.79
CA LEU A 54 -9.92 -9.63 -6.04
C LEU A 54 -8.44 -9.90 -6.28
N ALA A 55 -8.15 -11.05 -6.89
CA ALA A 55 -6.80 -11.43 -7.29
C ALA A 55 -6.21 -10.44 -8.31
N ASP A 56 -4.90 -10.51 -8.48
CA ASP A 56 -4.11 -9.73 -9.45
C ASP A 56 -3.48 -10.62 -10.54
N SER A 57 -3.76 -11.92 -10.53
CA SER A 57 -3.29 -12.89 -11.54
C SER A 57 -4.36 -13.24 -12.57
N ASP A 58 -3.97 -13.95 -13.63
CA ASP A 58 -4.90 -14.60 -14.57
C ASP A 58 -5.94 -13.66 -15.21
N GLY A 59 -5.56 -12.41 -15.47
CA GLY A 59 -6.44 -11.39 -16.06
C GLY A 59 -7.38 -10.71 -15.05
N CYS A 60 -7.13 -10.89 -13.76
CA CYS A 60 -7.80 -10.14 -12.70
C CYS A 60 -7.13 -8.77 -12.49
N PRO A 61 -7.90 -7.75 -12.06
CA PRO A 61 -9.30 -7.81 -11.63
C PRO A 61 -10.33 -7.69 -12.78
N ALA A 62 -9.90 -7.56 -14.04
CA ALA A 62 -10.79 -7.26 -15.16
C ALA A 62 -11.89 -8.31 -15.40
N LYS A 63 -11.63 -9.59 -15.14
CA LYS A 63 -12.64 -10.67 -15.24
C LYS A 63 -13.75 -10.59 -14.17
N GLY A 64 -13.58 -9.77 -13.14
CA GLY A 64 -14.59 -9.52 -12.11
C GLY A 64 -14.94 -10.76 -11.27
N GLU A 65 -16.05 -10.66 -10.54
CA GLU A 65 -16.58 -11.77 -9.75
C GLU A 65 -17.50 -12.67 -10.59
N PRO A 66 -17.50 -14.00 -10.35
CA PRO A 66 -16.77 -14.70 -9.29
C PRO A 66 -15.31 -15.07 -9.65
N ALA A 67 -14.87 -14.91 -10.90
CA ALA A 67 -13.60 -15.43 -11.40
C ALA A 67 -12.37 -14.95 -10.62
N CYS A 68 -12.37 -13.69 -10.18
CA CYS A 68 -11.25 -13.08 -9.47
C CYS A 68 -11.39 -13.09 -7.94
N ARG A 69 -12.47 -13.65 -7.41
CA ARG A 69 -12.82 -13.55 -5.98
C ARG A 69 -11.80 -14.29 -5.11
N GLN A 70 -11.13 -13.58 -4.20
CA GLN A 70 -10.37 -14.21 -3.12
C GLN A 70 -11.29 -14.57 -1.94
N ARG A 71 -10.75 -15.31 -0.96
CA ARG A 71 -11.49 -15.65 0.27
C ARG A 71 -11.76 -14.43 1.15
N SER A 72 -10.83 -13.47 1.16
CA SER A 72 -10.90 -12.26 1.97
C SER A 72 -11.91 -11.27 1.40
N TYR A 73 -12.62 -10.59 2.28
CA TYR A 73 -13.56 -9.54 1.95
C TYR A 73 -13.62 -8.53 3.09
N VAL A 74 -14.15 -7.36 2.77
CA VAL A 74 -14.50 -6.30 3.71
C VAL A 74 -15.97 -5.95 3.61
N VAL A 75 -16.50 -5.27 4.61
CA VAL A 75 -17.89 -4.85 4.71
C VAL A 75 -17.99 -3.34 4.86
N ALA A 76 -19.22 -2.81 4.72
CA ALA A 76 -19.44 -1.39 4.85
C ALA A 76 -19.03 -0.86 6.23
N GLY A 77 -18.35 0.28 6.24
CA GLY A 77 -17.76 0.87 7.45
C GLY A 77 -16.29 0.53 7.66
N ASP A 78 -15.79 -0.57 7.08
CA ASP A 78 -14.38 -0.92 7.15
C ASP A 78 -13.53 0.17 6.49
N THR A 79 -12.34 0.39 7.04
CA THR A 79 -11.35 1.31 6.47
C THR A 79 -10.26 0.52 5.76
N LEU A 80 -10.01 0.89 4.51
CA LEU A 80 -8.93 0.37 3.68
C LEU A 80 -7.83 1.42 3.53
N ILE A 81 -6.60 0.94 3.49
CA ILE A 81 -5.51 1.68 2.86
C ILE A 81 -5.56 1.36 1.37
N THR A 82 -5.50 2.38 0.53
CA THR A 82 -5.62 2.24 -0.91
C THR A 82 -4.33 2.64 -1.57
N GLY A 83 -3.97 1.95 -2.66
CA GLY A 83 -2.82 2.27 -3.52
C GLY A 83 -3.28 2.73 -4.90
N HIS A 84 -2.53 2.31 -5.92
CA HIS A 84 -2.80 2.69 -7.31
C HIS A 84 -4.17 2.20 -7.82
N ALA A 85 -4.65 2.87 -8.87
CA ALA A 85 -5.86 2.50 -9.59
C ALA A 85 -5.55 1.70 -10.86
N ALA A 86 -6.46 0.80 -11.24
CA ALA A 86 -6.43 0.11 -12.52
C ALA A 86 -7.87 -0.06 -13.05
N GLY A 87 -8.23 0.71 -14.08
CA GLY A 87 -9.60 0.77 -14.60
C GLY A 87 -10.60 1.18 -13.51
N GLY A 88 -11.67 0.39 -13.35
CA GLY A 88 -12.70 0.59 -12.31
C GLY A 88 -12.31 0.09 -10.91
N TYR A 89 -11.05 -0.31 -10.71
CA TYR A 89 -10.56 -0.91 -9.47
C TYR A 89 -9.47 -0.06 -8.82
N ARG A 90 -9.32 -0.22 -7.50
CA ARG A 90 -8.22 0.33 -6.72
C ARG A 90 -7.58 -0.77 -5.90
N CYS A 91 -6.26 -0.78 -5.78
CA CYS A 91 -5.59 -1.72 -4.91
C CYS A 91 -5.94 -1.35 -3.47
N GLY A 92 -6.47 -2.29 -2.70
CA GLY A 92 -6.87 -2.08 -1.31
C GLY A 92 -6.14 -3.03 -0.38
N PHE A 93 -5.79 -2.55 0.80
CA PHE A 93 -5.24 -3.33 1.89
C PHE A 93 -6.11 -3.13 3.13
N TYR A 94 -6.59 -4.24 3.67
CA TYR A 94 -7.34 -4.29 4.92
C TYR A 94 -6.45 -4.83 6.05
N PRO A 95 -6.03 -3.98 7.00
CA PRO A 95 -5.30 -4.43 8.17
C PRO A 95 -6.17 -5.35 9.04
N ASN A 96 -5.65 -6.50 9.44
CA ASN A 96 -6.36 -7.46 10.29
C ASN A 96 -5.38 -8.14 11.27
N ALA A 97 -5.89 -9.05 12.11
CA ALA A 97 -5.07 -9.72 13.13
C ALA A 97 -3.92 -10.57 12.57
N GLY A 98 -3.97 -10.98 11.30
CA GLY A 98 -2.93 -11.74 10.61
C GLY A 98 -1.98 -10.88 9.76
N GLY A 99 -1.84 -9.59 10.06
CA GLY A 99 -0.97 -8.66 9.32
C GLY A 99 -1.67 -7.94 8.18
N GLY A 100 -2.77 -8.47 7.64
CA GLY A 100 -3.62 -7.78 6.66
C GLY A 100 -4.01 -8.63 5.45
N SER A 101 -4.77 -8.03 4.54
CA SER A 101 -5.14 -8.65 3.27
C SER A 101 -5.24 -7.60 2.19
N ALA A 102 -4.51 -7.79 1.10
CA ALA A 102 -4.53 -6.95 -0.08
C ALA A 102 -5.20 -7.65 -1.26
N GLY A 103 -5.84 -6.85 -2.08
CA GLY A 103 -6.42 -7.25 -3.36
C GLY A 103 -7.13 -6.08 -4.02
N TRP A 104 -7.47 -6.27 -5.28
CA TRP A 104 -8.20 -5.26 -6.04
C TRP A 104 -9.64 -5.16 -5.54
N VAL A 105 -10.15 -3.94 -5.41
CA VAL A 105 -11.54 -3.68 -5.02
C VAL A 105 -12.21 -2.69 -5.98
N GLN A 106 -13.52 -2.78 -6.14
CA GLN A 106 -14.28 -1.85 -6.98
C GLN A 106 -14.20 -0.43 -6.41
N ALA A 107 -13.66 0.51 -7.19
CA ALA A 107 -13.43 1.88 -6.74
C ALA A 107 -14.72 2.61 -6.35
N GLN A 108 -15.84 2.33 -7.02
CA GLN A 108 -17.16 2.89 -6.68
C GLN A 108 -17.68 2.51 -5.28
N ARG A 109 -17.08 1.51 -4.65
CA ARG A 109 -17.42 1.05 -3.29
C ARG A 109 -16.54 1.71 -2.23
N LEU A 110 -15.70 2.68 -2.61
CA LEU A 110 -14.77 3.37 -1.74
C LEU A 110 -15.16 4.85 -1.63
N GLN A 111 -15.36 5.30 -0.39
CA GLN A 111 -15.47 6.72 -0.06
C GLN A 111 -14.14 7.21 0.49
N PRO A 112 -13.45 8.18 -0.16
CA PRO A 112 -12.20 8.73 0.35
C PRO A 112 -12.36 9.28 1.77
N LEU A 113 -11.36 9.03 2.61
CA LEU A 113 -11.26 9.62 3.94
C LEU A 113 -10.15 10.68 3.95
N PRO A 114 -10.38 11.83 4.61
CA PRO A 114 -9.35 12.84 4.75
C PRO A 114 -8.21 12.33 5.62
N VAL A 115 -6.97 12.62 5.19
CA VAL A 115 -5.74 12.43 5.97
C VAL A 115 -5.03 13.78 6.00
N ALA A 116 -4.42 14.14 7.14
CA ALA A 116 -3.67 15.37 7.24
C ALA A 116 -2.49 15.37 6.23
N ALA A 117 -2.40 16.40 5.40
CA ALA A 117 -1.36 16.50 4.38
C ALA A 117 0.03 16.87 4.96
N ALA A 118 0.06 17.39 6.20
CA ALA A 118 1.27 17.81 6.89
C ALA A 118 1.15 17.45 8.38
N PRO A 119 1.42 16.20 8.77
CA PRO A 119 1.49 15.80 10.18
C PRO A 119 2.60 16.55 10.91
N THR A 120 2.35 16.92 12.16
CA THR A 120 3.39 17.40 13.08
C THR A 120 4.30 16.24 13.48
N LEU A 121 5.53 16.51 13.97
CA LEU A 121 6.44 15.44 14.44
C LEU A 121 5.77 14.53 15.47
N ARG A 122 5.02 15.13 16.41
CA ARG A 122 4.25 14.41 17.42
C ARG A 122 3.26 13.40 16.83
N ASP A 123 2.67 13.68 15.67
CA ASP A 123 1.74 12.76 15.01
C ASP A 123 2.44 11.47 14.52
N TRP A 124 3.76 11.47 14.34
CA TRP A 124 4.52 10.27 14.00
C TRP A 124 4.92 9.46 15.24
N THR A 125 5.11 10.13 16.38
CA THR A 125 5.67 9.51 17.59
C THR A 125 4.80 8.38 18.13
N GLY A 126 5.44 7.37 18.73
CA GLY A 126 4.78 6.23 19.38
C GLY A 126 5.33 4.89 18.95
N HIS A 127 4.67 3.82 19.42
CA HIS A 127 4.99 2.45 19.06
C HIS A 127 4.14 2.01 17.88
N TRP A 128 4.79 1.39 16.92
CA TRP A 128 4.21 0.92 15.67
C TRP A 128 4.55 -0.55 15.50
N SER A 129 3.58 -1.36 15.08
CA SER A 129 3.81 -2.79 14.87
C SER A 129 3.15 -3.33 13.61
N ASN A 130 3.85 -4.24 12.95
CA ASN A 130 3.37 -5.06 11.85
C ASN A 130 3.69 -6.53 12.18
N GLY A 131 2.70 -7.28 12.69
CA GLY A 131 2.99 -8.60 13.24
C GLY A 131 3.89 -8.49 14.47
N ASP A 132 5.07 -9.11 14.42
CA ASP A 132 6.12 -9.05 15.42
C ASP A 132 7.23 -8.03 15.10
N ASP A 133 7.22 -7.42 13.92
CA ASP A 133 8.10 -6.30 13.59
C ASP A 133 7.63 -5.03 14.31
N THR A 134 8.59 -4.22 14.77
CA THR A 134 8.32 -3.02 15.56
C THR A 134 9.13 -1.82 15.10
N LEU A 135 8.52 -0.65 15.23
CA LEU A 135 9.19 0.64 15.13
C LEU A 135 8.74 1.52 16.29
N VAL A 136 9.69 2.24 16.90
CA VAL A 136 9.44 3.26 17.91
C VAL A 136 9.91 4.58 17.35
N LEU A 137 8.97 5.50 17.14
CA LEU A 137 9.26 6.84 16.64
C LEU A 137 9.22 7.83 17.80
N GLY A 138 10.29 8.62 17.92
CA GLY A 138 10.43 9.73 18.86
C GLY A 138 10.69 11.05 18.15
N GLU A 139 10.86 12.10 18.93
CA GLU A 139 11.25 13.43 18.46
C GLU A 139 12.55 13.86 19.15
N GLN A 140 13.51 14.34 18.36
CA GLN A 140 14.75 14.93 18.85
C GLN A 140 15.17 16.08 17.94
N ASP A 141 15.46 17.25 18.52
CA ASP A 141 15.98 18.44 17.81
C ASP A 141 15.19 18.82 16.54
N GLY A 142 13.86 18.69 16.62
CA GLY A 142 12.93 18.96 15.52
C GLY A 142 13.03 17.96 14.36
N GLN A 143 13.46 16.73 14.63
CA GLN A 143 13.53 15.60 13.70
C GLN A 143 12.85 14.37 14.31
N LEU A 144 12.52 13.40 13.47
CA LEU A 144 12.10 12.08 13.93
C LEU A 144 13.32 11.22 14.21
N VAL A 145 13.30 10.56 15.35
CA VAL A 145 14.21 9.45 15.65
C VAL A 145 13.40 8.16 15.53
N VAL A 146 13.97 7.13 14.90
CA VAL A 146 13.36 5.81 14.81
C VAL A 146 14.33 4.76 15.33
N THR A 147 13.81 3.87 16.16
CA THR A 147 14.44 2.57 16.41
C THR A 147 13.49 1.47 15.99
N GLY A 148 14.01 0.35 15.50
CA GLY A 148 13.15 -0.72 15.04
C GLY A 148 13.83 -2.08 14.96
N GLU A 149 12.98 -3.11 14.94
CA GLU A 149 13.38 -4.50 14.77
C GLU A 149 12.44 -5.18 13.78
N ALA A 150 13.02 -5.97 12.87
CA ALA A 150 12.29 -6.82 11.95
C ALA A 150 12.81 -8.27 12.02
N PHE A 151 11.92 -9.24 11.85
CA PHE A 151 12.22 -10.65 12.09
C PHE A 151 11.82 -11.54 10.91
N TRP A 152 12.61 -12.59 10.67
CA TRP A 152 12.23 -13.65 9.76
C TRP A 152 12.53 -15.05 10.31
N PRO A 153 11.61 -16.03 10.23
CA PRO A 153 10.21 -15.88 9.82
C PRO A 153 9.32 -15.30 10.94
N SER A 154 9.82 -15.23 12.17
CA SER A 154 9.15 -14.64 13.33
C SER A 154 10.13 -14.43 14.49
N ALA A 155 9.90 -13.40 15.30
CA ALA A 155 10.56 -13.15 16.58
C ALA A 155 10.34 -14.29 17.60
N LYS A 156 9.27 -15.09 17.43
CA LYS A 156 8.90 -16.19 18.33
C LYS A 156 8.69 -17.49 17.54
N PRO A 157 9.77 -18.18 17.13
CA PRO A 157 9.68 -19.48 16.46
C PRO A 157 8.79 -20.46 17.24
N THR A 158 8.01 -21.23 16.51
CA THR A 158 7.13 -22.26 17.09
C THR A 158 7.65 -23.65 16.73
N PRO A 159 7.27 -24.75 17.41
CA PRO A 159 7.66 -26.08 16.99
C PRO A 159 7.30 -26.41 15.52
N GLN A 160 6.22 -25.80 14.99
CA GLN A 160 5.79 -25.96 13.60
C GLN A 160 6.62 -25.11 12.61
N ARG A 161 7.30 -24.06 13.10
CA ARG A 161 8.25 -23.23 12.35
C ARG A 161 9.48 -22.95 13.23
N PRO A 162 10.38 -23.93 13.39
CA PRO A 162 11.44 -23.86 14.40
C PRO A 162 12.65 -23.01 14.00
N TYR A 163 12.73 -22.58 12.73
CA TYR A 163 13.87 -21.83 12.20
C TYR A 163 13.75 -20.32 12.47
N GLY A 164 14.89 -19.63 12.62
CA GLY A 164 14.99 -18.19 12.87
C GLY A 164 15.14 -17.80 14.36
N PRO A 165 15.04 -16.50 14.71
CA PRO A 165 14.89 -15.39 13.79
C PRO A 165 16.21 -14.96 13.15
N ASN A 166 16.18 -14.67 11.85
CA ASN A 166 17.06 -13.66 11.30
C ASN A 166 16.53 -12.29 11.77
N LEU A 167 17.45 -11.39 12.13
CA LEU A 167 17.14 -10.08 12.70
C LEU A 167 17.62 -8.97 11.77
N GLY A 168 16.82 -7.92 11.70
CA GLY A 168 17.16 -6.62 11.14
C GLY A 168 16.88 -5.56 12.20
N GLN A 169 17.73 -4.55 12.26
CA GLN A 169 17.60 -3.44 13.20
C GLN A 169 17.76 -2.13 12.45
N ILE A 170 17.13 -1.09 12.96
CA ILE A 170 17.40 0.28 12.51
C ILE A 170 17.52 1.22 13.70
N ASP A 171 18.47 2.15 13.62
CA ASP A 171 18.55 3.38 14.41
C ASP A 171 18.86 4.56 13.49
N ALA A 172 17.92 5.50 13.36
CA ALA A 172 18.05 6.60 12.42
C ALA A 172 17.39 7.89 12.92
N ILE A 173 17.90 9.02 12.41
CA ILE A 173 17.29 10.34 12.56
C ILE A 173 17.01 10.97 11.19
N ALA A 174 15.82 11.51 10.98
CA ALA A 174 15.46 12.14 9.72
C ALA A 174 14.37 13.21 9.86
N ARG A 175 14.35 14.15 8.91
CA ARG A 175 13.27 15.14 8.76
C ARG A 175 12.19 14.61 7.82
N PRO A 176 10.92 14.59 8.22
CA PRO A 176 9.83 14.24 7.30
C PRO A 176 9.63 15.35 6.25
N MET A 177 9.25 14.92 5.05
CA MET A 177 8.80 15.75 3.94
C MET A 177 7.31 15.47 3.68
N GLY A 178 6.45 16.35 4.18
CA GLY A 178 5.00 16.14 4.15
C GLY A 178 4.60 14.92 4.99
N THR A 179 3.92 13.96 4.37
CA THR A 179 3.53 12.69 5.00
C THR A 179 4.58 11.58 4.82
N THR A 180 5.77 11.89 4.32
CA THR A 180 6.81 10.88 4.05
C THR A 180 8.09 11.18 4.81
N VAL A 181 8.88 10.15 5.09
CA VAL A 181 10.22 10.29 5.67
C VAL A 181 11.11 9.19 5.10
N HIS A 182 12.36 9.54 4.87
CA HIS A 182 13.41 8.61 4.45
C HIS A 182 14.44 8.53 5.57
N PHE A 183 14.53 7.38 6.20
CA PHE A 183 15.52 7.07 7.22
C PHE A 183 16.70 6.32 6.59
N LYS A 184 17.90 6.72 6.98
CA LYS A 184 19.12 5.96 6.72
C LYS A 184 19.70 5.58 8.06
N ASP A 185 20.02 4.31 8.23
CA ASP A 185 20.59 3.84 9.49
C ASP A 185 21.91 4.58 9.79
N SER A 186 22.11 4.87 11.08
CA SER A 186 23.22 5.68 11.56
C SER A 186 24.54 4.91 11.57
N ASP A 187 24.48 3.60 11.77
CA ASP A 187 25.64 2.70 11.85
C ASP A 187 25.89 1.99 10.51
N ASP A 188 24.83 1.75 9.72
CA ASP A 188 24.89 1.17 8.37
C ASP A 188 24.08 1.97 7.36
N ALA A 189 24.72 2.99 6.76
CA ALA A 189 24.08 3.84 5.75
C ALA A 189 23.59 3.09 4.49
N SER A 190 23.90 1.79 4.32
CA SER A 190 23.30 0.97 3.27
C SER A 190 21.86 0.56 3.59
N CYS A 191 21.46 0.49 4.86
CA CYS A 191 20.07 0.27 5.25
C CYS A 191 19.26 1.56 5.14
N GLU A 192 18.23 1.53 4.28
CA GLU A 192 17.33 2.66 4.04
C GLU A 192 15.87 2.24 4.21
N LEU A 193 15.11 3.02 5.00
CA LEU A 193 13.65 2.88 5.13
C LEU A 193 12.93 4.11 4.57
N HIS A 194 11.91 3.87 3.78
CA HIS A 194 10.91 4.85 3.41
C HIS A 194 9.63 4.59 4.20
N ALA A 195 9.11 5.61 4.86
CA ALA A 195 7.86 5.52 5.60
C ALA A 195 6.87 6.61 5.15
N GLN A 196 5.60 6.23 4.95
CA GLN A 196 4.50 7.14 4.71
C GLN A 196 3.47 7.06 5.83
N TRP A 197 3.20 8.21 6.45
CA TRP A 197 2.22 8.36 7.51
C TRP A 197 0.81 8.55 6.95
N LEU A 198 -0.15 7.79 7.49
CA LEU A 198 -1.58 7.87 7.18
C LEU A 198 -2.41 7.76 8.47
N GLY A 199 -2.15 8.62 9.46
CA GLY A 199 -2.88 8.64 10.73
C GLY A 199 -2.45 7.52 11.67
N ASP A 200 -3.30 6.50 11.79
CA ASP A 200 -3.05 5.31 12.63
C ASP A 200 -2.25 4.21 11.91
N TYR A 201 -1.85 4.48 10.67
CA TYR A 201 -1.08 3.58 9.83
C TYR A 201 0.23 4.24 9.38
N LEU A 202 1.29 3.43 9.35
CA LEU A 202 2.60 3.79 8.81
C LEU A 202 2.97 2.73 7.78
N ILE A 203 3.10 3.15 6.52
CA ILE A 203 3.41 2.25 5.40
C ILE A 203 4.91 2.33 5.24
N VAL A 204 5.59 1.21 5.44
CA VAL A 204 7.06 1.15 5.47
C VAL A 204 7.54 0.22 4.38
N SER A 205 8.59 0.66 3.68
CA SER A 205 9.34 -0.13 2.73
C SER A 205 10.82 0.07 2.96
N ASP A 206 11.62 -0.97 2.81
CA ASP A 206 13.07 -0.91 2.86
C ASP A 206 13.72 -1.16 1.49
N ASN A 207 15.01 -0.94 1.41
CA ASN A 207 15.83 -1.20 0.23
C ASN A 207 16.44 -2.62 0.18
N SER A 208 16.05 -3.54 1.07
CA SER A 208 16.58 -4.91 1.22
C SER A 208 17.92 -5.06 1.93
N GLU A 209 18.52 -3.98 2.45
CA GLU A 209 19.84 -4.03 3.12
C GLU A 209 19.72 -3.98 4.66
N CYS A 210 18.50 -3.93 5.20
CA CYS A 210 18.22 -3.67 6.62
C CYS A 210 18.22 -4.93 7.51
N GLY A 211 19.08 -5.91 7.26
CA GLY A 211 19.22 -7.08 8.13
C GLY A 211 19.68 -8.36 7.46
N GLY A 212 19.50 -9.47 8.19
CA GLY A 212 19.87 -10.81 7.72
C GLY A 212 19.01 -11.33 6.57
N LEU A 213 19.33 -12.54 6.10
CA LEU A 213 18.66 -13.19 4.97
C LEU A 213 17.13 -13.18 5.13
N ASN A 214 16.42 -12.69 4.12
CA ASN A 214 14.95 -12.59 4.07
C ASN A 214 14.29 -11.63 5.08
N VAL A 215 15.05 -10.89 5.89
CA VAL A 215 14.49 -9.88 6.78
C VAL A 215 14.07 -8.67 5.96
N ARG A 216 12.85 -8.18 6.19
CA ARG A 216 12.31 -6.96 5.57
C ARG A 216 11.49 -6.17 6.59
N PHE A 217 11.59 -4.85 6.56
CA PHE A 217 10.69 -3.92 7.25
C PHE A 217 9.44 -3.58 6.42
N ASN A 218 9.28 -4.19 5.24
CA ASN A 218 8.14 -3.94 4.37
C ASN A 218 6.82 -4.29 5.07
N GLY A 219 5.98 -3.29 5.35
CA GLY A 219 4.74 -3.54 6.08
C GLY A 219 3.80 -2.37 6.20
N VAL A 220 2.59 -2.69 6.67
CA VAL A 220 1.62 -1.69 7.15
C VAL A 220 1.62 -1.77 8.67
N TYR A 221 2.39 -0.88 9.29
CA TYR A 221 2.48 -0.80 10.72
C TYR A 221 1.27 -0.05 11.28
N ARG A 222 0.76 -0.53 12.42
CA ARG A 222 -0.33 0.09 13.15
C ARG A 222 0.19 0.71 14.41
N ARG A 223 -0.30 1.90 14.73
CA ARG A 223 -0.02 2.52 16.02
C ARG A 223 -0.58 1.65 17.13
N GLN A 224 0.26 1.30 18.09
CA GLN A 224 -0.19 0.61 19.30
C GLN A 224 -0.87 1.61 20.22
N ALA A 225 -1.98 1.20 20.83
CA ALA A 225 -2.57 1.98 21.90
C ALA A 225 -1.53 2.09 23.04
N HIS A 226 -1.33 3.28 23.57
CA HIS A 226 -0.56 3.45 24.80
C HIS A 226 -1.25 2.65 25.92
N THR A 227 -0.71 1.49 26.26
CA THR A 227 -1.04 0.83 27.52
C THR A 227 -0.51 1.74 28.61
N ARG A 228 -1.42 2.36 29.38
CA ARG A 228 -1.07 3.09 30.60
C ARG A 228 -0.65 2.14 31.70
#